data_AF-A0A7C0YQH3-F1
#
_entry.id   AF-A0A7C0YQH3-F1
#
_cell.length_a   1.000
_cell.length_b   1.000
_cell.length_c   1.000
_cell.angle_alpha   90.00
_cell.angle_beta   90.00
_cell.angle_gamma   90.00
#
_symmetry.space_group_name_H-M   'P 1'
#
loop_
_entity.id
_entity.type
_entity.pdbx_description
1 polymer ?
#
loop_
_entity_poly.entity_id
_entity_poly.type
_entity_poly.pdbx_seq_one_letter_code
_entity_poly.pdbx_strand_id
1 'polypeptide(L)'
;MKSDLFELIFILVLAVFSLFFSLDTVSAQPYEFRDSENCMLCHRYPTIGRFDEAGEKKIFYIDGKDYASSVHGKLNCTDCHRGLNRIPHFDLRKVDCSVKCHLHNLSTKKAFSHMEVVGKLEASVHGKGPKFELKPFPEDLPDCTYCHDNRDYYSTGRAIGRSDDQAHAATLLRSQRDVIRLCASCHEDEEKMTRHGLESIKTFKDTFHWQAIKYGVKNAPDCI
;
A
#
# COMPACT_ATOMS: atom_id res chain seq x y z
N MET A 1 24.46 17.67 -65.05
CA MET A 1 25.34 18.28 -64.03
C MET A 1 24.58 19.03 -62.93
N LYS A 2 23.66 19.98 -63.21
CA LYS A 2 22.86 20.63 -62.14
C LYS A 2 21.66 19.79 -61.65
N SER A 3 21.09 18.94 -62.51
CA SER A 3 20.01 17.98 -62.17
C SER A 3 20.48 16.89 -61.21
N ASP A 4 21.67 16.36 -61.46
CA ASP A 4 22.20 15.18 -60.76
C ASP A 4 22.61 15.52 -59.31
N LEU A 5 23.04 16.76 -59.07
CA LEU A 5 23.33 17.27 -57.74
C LEU A 5 22.05 17.48 -56.90
N PHE A 6 20.95 17.90 -57.55
CA PHE A 6 19.68 18.12 -56.87
C PHE A 6 19.02 16.79 -56.48
N GLU A 7 19.07 15.78 -57.36
CA GLU A 7 18.60 14.43 -57.04
C GLU A 7 19.42 13.79 -55.92
N LEU A 8 20.75 13.94 -55.93
CA LEU A 8 21.61 13.40 -54.88
C LEU A 8 21.32 14.03 -53.51
N ILE A 9 21.11 15.36 -53.47
CA ILE A 9 20.73 16.08 -52.24
C ILE A 9 19.34 15.64 -51.77
N PHE A 10 18.37 15.47 -52.68
CA PHE A 10 17.02 15.03 -52.33
C PHE A 10 17.01 13.61 -51.75
N ILE A 11 17.78 12.69 -52.33
CA ILE A 11 17.94 11.32 -51.83
C ILE A 11 18.62 11.32 -50.46
N LEU A 12 19.66 12.14 -50.26
CA LEU A 12 20.34 12.27 -48.96
C LEU A 12 19.42 12.86 -47.88
N VAL A 13 18.60 13.85 -48.21
CA VAL A 13 17.62 14.43 -47.28
C VAL A 13 16.55 13.40 -46.90
N LEU A 14 16.04 12.62 -47.86
CA LEU A 14 15.08 11.53 -47.58
C LEU A 14 15.70 10.39 -46.74
N ALA A 15 16.96 10.04 -46.99
CA ALA A 15 17.67 9.03 -46.22
C ALA A 15 17.92 9.49 -44.77
N VAL A 16 18.28 10.76 -44.57
CA VAL A 16 18.43 11.36 -43.24
C VAL A 16 17.07 11.45 -42.53
N PHE A 17 16.00 11.86 -43.23
CA PHE A 17 14.66 11.92 -42.66
C PHE A 17 14.13 10.54 -42.24
N SER A 18 14.46 9.49 -43.00
CA SER A 18 14.13 8.09 -42.65
C SER A 18 14.96 7.57 -41.46
N LEU A 19 16.21 8.04 -41.31
CA LEU A 19 17.03 7.74 -40.12
C LEU A 19 16.49 8.42 -38.86
N PHE A 20 15.95 9.64 -38.97
CA PHE A 20 15.34 10.37 -37.84
C PHE A 20 13.95 9.85 -37.45
N PHE A 21 13.24 9.13 -38.33
CA PHE A 21 11.94 8.53 -38.00
C PHE A 21 12.06 7.16 -37.30
N SER A 22 13.28 6.63 -37.16
CA SER A 22 13.59 5.41 -36.42
C SER A 22 14.03 5.69 -34.97
N LEU A 23 13.73 6.87 -34.42
CA LEU A 23 13.77 7.08 -32.98
C LEU A 23 12.72 6.18 -32.35
N ASP A 24 13.17 4.99 -31.97
CA ASP A 24 12.43 3.98 -31.24
C ASP A 24 11.56 4.65 -30.19
N THR A 25 10.25 4.54 -30.39
CA THR A 25 9.32 4.67 -29.29
C THR A 25 9.66 3.53 -28.33
N VAL A 26 10.58 3.80 -27.39
CA VAL A 26 10.75 3.00 -26.18
C VAL A 26 9.44 3.13 -25.42
N SER A 27 8.48 2.31 -25.85
CA SER A 27 7.26 2.05 -25.11
C SER A 27 7.75 1.39 -23.84
N ALA A 28 7.74 2.15 -22.75
CA ALA A 28 7.89 1.60 -21.41
C ALA A 28 6.74 0.60 -21.25
N GLN A 29 7.02 -0.68 -21.51
CA GLN A 29 6.06 -1.73 -21.28
C GLN A 29 5.68 -1.63 -19.80
N PRO A 30 4.39 -1.50 -19.47
CA PRO A 30 3.96 -1.53 -18.08
C PRO A 30 4.56 -2.79 -17.46
N TYR A 31 5.17 -2.66 -16.29
CA TYR A 31 5.66 -3.82 -15.53
C TYR A 31 4.46 -4.73 -15.24
N GLU A 32 4.30 -5.77 -16.04
CA GLU A 32 3.22 -6.73 -15.90
C GLU A 32 3.54 -7.63 -14.70
N PHE A 33 2.62 -7.71 -13.75
CA PHE A 33 2.75 -8.61 -12.60
C PHE A 33 2.98 -10.04 -13.08
N ARG A 34 4.13 -10.62 -12.73
CA ARG A 34 4.46 -11.99 -13.09
C ARG A 34 3.91 -12.94 -12.03
N ASP A 35 2.74 -13.54 -12.29
CA ASP A 35 2.13 -14.58 -11.46
C ASP A 35 2.87 -15.93 -11.58
N SER A 36 4.16 -15.94 -11.28
CA SER A 36 5.01 -17.13 -11.41
C SER A 36 4.58 -18.28 -10.49
N GLU A 37 3.81 -17.97 -9.44
CA GLU A 37 3.32 -18.89 -8.42
C GLU A 37 1.85 -19.29 -8.65
N ASN A 38 1.23 -18.83 -9.76
CA ASN A 38 -0.13 -19.16 -10.16
C ASN A 38 -1.21 -18.82 -9.11
N CYS A 39 -0.95 -17.87 -8.22
CA CYS A 39 -1.90 -17.43 -7.19
C CYS A 39 -3.11 -16.71 -7.84
N MET A 40 -2.86 -15.95 -8.89
CA MET A 40 -3.89 -15.21 -9.61
C MET A 40 -4.75 -16.10 -10.51
N LEU A 41 -4.45 -17.40 -10.66
CA LEU A 41 -5.39 -18.34 -11.27
C LEU A 41 -6.74 -18.34 -10.56
N CYS A 42 -6.76 -18.11 -9.24
CA CYS A 42 -7.99 -18.04 -8.45
C CYS A 42 -8.23 -16.63 -7.89
N HIS A 43 -7.20 -15.94 -7.39
CA HIS A 43 -7.36 -14.66 -6.69
C HIS A 43 -7.74 -13.47 -7.61
N ARG A 44 -7.63 -13.60 -8.93
CA ARG A 44 -7.99 -12.52 -9.88
C ARG A 44 -9.49 -12.28 -10.08
N TYR A 45 -10.37 -13.07 -9.47
CA TYR A 45 -11.81 -12.98 -9.74
C TYR A 45 -12.52 -12.18 -8.64
N PRO A 46 -13.20 -11.05 -8.95
CA PRO A 46 -13.87 -10.22 -7.94
C PRO A 46 -14.89 -10.94 -7.07
N THR A 47 -15.43 -12.06 -7.57
CA THR A 47 -16.44 -12.85 -6.89
C THR A 47 -15.87 -13.91 -5.96
N ILE A 48 -14.55 -14.19 -6.01
CA ILE A 48 -13.92 -15.21 -5.16
C ILE A 48 -14.03 -14.79 -3.70
N GLY A 49 -14.55 -15.69 -2.89
CA GLY A 49 -14.81 -15.41 -1.49
C GLY A 49 -15.57 -16.55 -0.81
N ARG A 50 -15.67 -16.47 0.51
CA ARG A 50 -16.42 -17.44 1.34
C ARG A 50 -17.20 -16.69 2.39
N PHE A 51 -18.34 -17.26 2.79
CA PHE A 51 -19.06 -16.80 3.96
C PHE A 51 -18.36 -17.32 5.21
N ASP A 52 -18.21 -16.46 6.22
CA ASP A 52 -17.82 -16.90 7.55
C ASP A 52 -19.02 -17.45 8.33
N GLU A 53 -18.78 -17.87 9.57
CA GLU A 53 -19.81 -18.43 10.46
C GLU A 53 -20.93 -17.44 10.79
N ALA A 54 -20.67 -16.13 10.69
CA ALA A 54 -21.63 -15.06 10.91
C ALA A 54 -22.44 -14.72 9.63
N GLY A 55 -22.17 -15.39 8.51
CA GLY A 55 -22.82 -15.10 7.22
C GLY A 55 -22.24 -13.89 6.49
N GLU A 56 -21.09 -13.36 6.91
CA GLU A 56 -20.42 -12.26 6.21
C GLU A 56 -19.57 -12.83 5.06
N LYS A 57 -19.72 -12.28 3.85
CA LYS A 57 -18.90 -12.69 2.70
C LYS A 57 -17.50 -12.06 2.80
N LYS A 58 -16.49 -12.89 3.07
CA LYS A 58 -15.07 -12.53 2.92
C LYS A 58 -14.65 -12.70 1.47
N ILE A 59 -14.28 -11.60 0.82
CA ILE A 59 -13.77 -11.57 -0.55
C ILE A 59 -12.28 -11.85 -0.52
N PHE A 60 -11.77 -12.67 -1.45
CA PHE A 60 -10.35 -13.00 -1.59
C PHE A 60 -9.76 -12.48 -2.92
N TYR A 61 -10.45 -11.54 -3.56
CA TYR A 61 -10.02 -10.91 -4.81
C TYR A 61 -8.77 -10.08 -4.60
N ILE A 62 -7.85 -10.17 -5.57
CA ILE A 62 -6.70 -9.30 -5.75
C ILE A 62 -6.73 -8.82 -7.21
N ASP A 63 -6.78 -7.51 -7.40
CA ASP A 63 -6.40 -6.85 -8.65
C ASP A 63 -4.88 -6.89 -8.86
N GLY A 64 -4.44 -7.49 -9.97
CA GLY A 64 -3.03 -7.63 -10.30
C GLY A 64 -2.33 -6.33 -10.68
N LYS A 65 -3.05 -5.34 -11.24
CA LYS A 65 -2.49 -4.03 -11.60
C LYS A 65 -2.23 -3.21 -10.35
N ASP A 66 -3.20 -3.20 -9.43
CA ASP A 66 -3.02 -2.53 -8.15
C ASP A 66 -1.83 -3.15 -7.39
N TYR A 67 -1.62 -4.46 -7.52
CA TYR A 67 -0.59 -5.17 -6.75
C TYR A 67 0.77 -4.82 -7.29
N ALA A 68 0.91 -4.88 -8.63
CA ALA A 68 2.10 -4.46 -9.36
C ALA A 68 2.51 -3.03 -9.03
N SER A 69 1.53 -2.15 -8.79
CA SER A 69 1.76 -0.73 -8.49
C SER A 69 2.15 -0.46 -7.03
N SER A 70 1.94 -1.44 -6.13
CA SER A 70 2.22 -1.30 -4.70
C SER A 70 3.72 -1.34 -4.38
N VAL A 71 4.08 -0.91 -3.17
CA VAL A 71 5.46 -1.04 -2.63
C VAL A 71 5.94 -2.49 -2.53
N HIS A 72 5.02 -3.46 -2.60
CA HIS A 72 5.29 -4.89 -2.56
C HIS A 72 5.14 -5.56 -3.94
N GLY A 73 4.83 -4.84 -5.01
CA GLY A 73 4.54 -5.41 -6.34
C GLY A 73 5.69 -6.17 -7.00
N LYS A 74 6.90 -6.04 -6.45
CA LYS A 74 8.10 -6.78 -6.87
C LYS A 74 8.32 -8.09 -6.10
N LEU A 75 7.54 -8.31 -5.04
CA LEU A 75 7.60 -9.52 -4.22
C LEU A 75 6.66 -10.58 -4.77
N ASN A 76 7.02 -11.84 -4.56
CA ASN A 76 6.16 -12.97 -4.79
C ASN A 76 5.15 -13.11 -3.63
N CYS A 77 4.01 -13.73 -3.89
CA CYS A 77 2.98 -13.96 -2.87
C CYS A 77 3.55 -14.78 -1.70
N THR A 78 4.32 -15.83 -2.02
CA THR A 78 4.88 -16.74 -1.00
C THR A 78 6.05 -16.18 -0.19
N ASP A 79 6.62 -15.03 -0.58
CA ASP A 79 7.66 -14.35 0.22
C ASP A 79 7.13 -14.04 1.64
N CYS A 80 5.85 -13.66 1.69
CA CYS A 80 5.09 -13.34 2.90
C CYS A 80 4.05 -14.42 3.26
N HIS A 81 3.31 -14.95 2.29
CA HIS A 81 2.31 -16.01 2.51
C HIS A 81 2.94 -17.40 2.50
N ARG A 82 3.62 -17.75 3.60
CA ARG A 82 4.38 -19.00 3.72
C ARG A 82 3.52 -20.19 4.11
N GLY A 83 3.89 -21.37 3.62
CA GLY A 83 3.26 -22.64 4.00
C GLY A 83 1.98 -22.99 3.23
N LEU A 84 1.72 -22.32 2.10
CA LEU A 84 0.60 -22.64 1.21
C LEU A 84 0.97 -23.82 0.30
N ASN A 85 0.67 -25.04 0.75
CA ASN A 85 1.03 -26.29 0.04
C ASN A 85 -0.16 -27.08 -0.52
N ARG A 86 -1.40 -26.57 -0.38
CA ARG A 86 -2.62 -27.23 -0.85
C ARG A 86 -3.65 -26.22 -1.35
N ILE A 87 -4.47 -26.62 -2.32
CA ILE A 87 -5.60 -25.83 -2.82
C ILE A 87 -6.88 -26.67 -2.67
N PRO A 88 -7.96 -26.12 -2.07
CA PRO A 88 -8.00 -24.84 -1.37
C PRO A 88 -7.10 -24.83 -0.11
N HIS A 89 -6.44 -23.71 0.19
CA HIS A 89 -5.64 -23.58 1.41
C HIS A 89 -6.53 -23.20 2.61
N PHE A 90 -6.31 -23.83 3.77
CA PHE A 90 -7.12 -23.62 4.99
C PHE A 90 -6.29 -23.21 6.22
N ASP A 91 -5.01 -23.58 6.27
CA ASP A 91 -4.14 -23.31 7.43
C ASP A 91 -3.39 -21.98 7.22
N LEU A 92 -4.16 -20.89 7.17
CA LEU A 92 -3.62 -19.56 6.93
C LEU A 92 -2.98 -19.00 8.20
N ARG A 93 -1.69 -18.66 8.10
CA ARG A 93 -1.01 -17.87 9.13
C ARG A 93 -1.09 -16.40 8.75
N LYS A 94 -1.23 -15.52 9.74
CA LYS A 94 -1.08 -14.08 9.51
C LYS A 94 0.31 -13.82 8.94
N VAL A 95 0.38 -12.92 7.96
CA VAL A 95 1.65 -12.46 7.39
C VAL A 95 2.49 -11.81 8.49
N ASP A 96 3.78 -12.14 8.50
CA ASP A 96 4.76 -11.52 9.38
C ASP A 96 5.55 -10.48 8.58
N CYS A 97 5.23 -9.20 8.80
CA CYS A 97 5.90 -8.07 8.14
C CYS A 97 7.39 -7.94 8.53
N SER A 98 7.83 -8.60 9.60
CA SER A 98 9.22 -8.59 10.08
C SER A 98 10.14 -9.55 9.30
N VAL A 99 9.57 -10.37 8.42
CA VAL A 99 10.31 -11.27 7.54
C VAL A 99 11.37 -10.48 6.76
N LYS A 100 12.59 -11.02 6.72
CA LYS A 100 13.67 -10.49 5.90
C LYS A 100 13.37 -10.75 4.44
N CYS A 101 13.25 -9.69 3.66
CA CYS A 101 13.19 -9.74 2.21
C CYS A 101 14.61 -9.80 1.63
N HIS A 102 14.74 -10.28 0.40
CA HIS A 102 16.01 -10.30 -0.35
C HIS A 102 16.44 -8.92 -0.88
N LEU A 103 15.59 -7.90 -0.73
CA LEU A 103 15.93 -6.51 -1.06
C LEU A 103 16.91 -5.98 -0.02
N HIS A 104 17.82 -5.10 -0.42
CA HIS A 104 18.74 -4.45 0.50
C HIS A 104 18.30 -3.02 0.76
N ASN A 105 18.36 -2.59 2.01
CA ASN A 105 18.17 -1.19 2.35
C ASN A 105 19.30 -0.37 1.71
N LEU A 106 18.95 0.63 0.91
CA LEU A 106 19.91 1.45 0.16
C LEU A 106 20.89 2.20 1.07
N SER A 107 20.44 2.57 2.28
CA SER A 107 21.25 3.29 3.27
C SER A 107 22.17 2.36 4.06
N THR A 108 21.64 1.24 4.58
CA THR A 108 22.41 0.36 5.49
C THR A 108 23.11 -0.79 4.78
N LYS A 109 22.79 -1.03 3.50
CA LYS A 109 23.21 -2.20 2.68
C LYS A 109 22.86 -3.56 3.29
N LYS A 110 22.06 -3.61 4.36
CA LYS A 110 21.57 -4.83 4.99
C LYS A 110 20.30 -5.32 4.29
N ALA A 111 20.01 -6.61 4.40
CA ALA A 111 18.72 -7.16 3.98
C ALA A 111 17.57 -6.39 4.64
N PHE A 112 16.60 -6.00 3.83
CA PHE A 112 15.46 -5.20 4.24
C PHE A 112 14.47 -6.04 5.04
N SER A 113 13.96 -5.46 6.11
CA SER A 113 12.95 -6.05 7.00
C SER A 113 12.29 -4.92 7.79
N HIS A 114 11.01 -5.07 8.13
CA HIS A 114 10.35 -4.15 9.05
C HIS A 114 10.73 -4.40 10.52
N MET A 115 11.63 -5.33 10.85
CA MET A 115 11.98 -5.69 12.23
C MET A 115 12.37 -4.48 13.10
N GLU A 116 13.09 -3.50 12.53
CA GLU A 116 13.41 -2.26 13.26
C GLU A 116 12.15 -1.45 13.60
N VAL A 117 11.20 -1.37 12.67
CA VAL A 117 9.92 -0.68 12.86
C VAL A 117 9.03 -1.44 13.83
N VAL A 118 9.04 -2.77 13.78
CA VAL A 118 8.35 -3.64 14.74
C VAL A 118 8.86 -3.34 16.15
N GLY A 119 10.18 -3.31 16.35
CA GLY A 119 10.75 -2.97 17.65
C GLY A 119 10.33 -1.57 18.15
N LYS A 120 10.23 -0.57 17.26
CA LYS A 120 9.74 0.77 17.61
C LYS A 120 8.26 0.77 18.00
N LEU A 121 7.41 0.04 17.27
CA LEU A 121 5.98 -0.09 17.60
C LEU A 121 5.79 -0.81 18.94
N GLU A 122 6.48 -1.93 19.15
CA GLU A 122 6.41 -2.71 20.39
C GLU A 122 6.85 -1.91 21.62
N ALA A 123 7.87 -1.07 21.47
CA ALA A 123 8.34 -0.16 22.52
C ALA A 123 7.42 1.05 22.75
N SER A 124 6.44 1.31 21.88
CA SER A 124 5.55 2.47 21.97
C SER A 124 4.31 2.23 22.84
N VAL A 125 3.52 3.29 23.06
CA VAL A 125 2.20 3.21 23.70
C VAL A 125 1.22 2.33 22.93
N HIS A 126 1.39 2.20 21.61
CA HIS A 126 0.57 1.36 20.74
C HIS A 126 1.01 -0.11 20.70
N GLY A 127 2.18 -0.45 21.23
CA GLY A 127 2.66 -1.82 21.33
C GLY A 127 1.89 -2.62 22.38
N LYS A 128 1.71 -3.93 22.14
CA LYS A 128 0.97 -4.84 23.05
C LYS A 128 1.70 -5.15 24.36
N GLY A 129 2.95 -4.75 24.49
CA GLY A 129 3.83 -5.16 25.57
C GLY A 129 4.47 -6.53 25.29
N PRO A 130 5.37 -6.98 26.17
CA PRO A 130 6.05 -8.26 26.01
C PRO A 130 5.05 -9.42 26.11
N LYS A 131 5.35 -10.53 25.42
CA LYS A 131 4.44 -11.69 25.26
C LYS A 131 3.85 -12.23 26.56
N PHE A 132 4.57 -12.14 27.67
CA PHE A 132 4.16 -12.66 28.98
C PHE A 132 3.57 -11.59 29.92
N GLU A 133 3.59 -10.32 29.51
CA GLU A 133 3.02 -9.20 30.28
C GLU A 133 2.32 -8.25 29.29
N LEU A 134 1.31 -8.78 28.60
CA LEU A 134 0.52 -7.99 27.66
C LEU A 134 -0.22 -6.87 28.39
N LYS A 135 -0.38 -5.73 27.73
CA LYS A 135 -1.27 -4.66 28.19
C LYS A 135 -2.72 -5.17 28.28
N PRO A 136 -3.56 -4.60 29.16
CA PRO A 136 -5.00 -4.86 29.16
C PRO A 136 -5.60 -4.62 27.77
N PHE A 137 -6.56 -5.48 27.38
CA PHE A 137 -7.27 -5.40 26.10
C PHE A 137 -6.34 -5.29 24.86
N PRO A 138 -5.41 -6.24 24.68
CA PRO A 138 -4.42 -6.20 23.60
C PRO A 138 -5.03 -6.30 22.18
N GLU A 139 -6.32 -6.63 22.08
CA GLU A 139 -7.13 -6.59 20.86
C GLU A 139 -7.51 -5.16 20.42
N ASP A 140 -7.54 -4.19 21.32
CA ASP A 140 -7.86 -2.78 21.00
C ASP A 140 -6.65 -2.03 20.41
N LEU A 141 -5.44 -2.56 20.61
CA LEU A 141 -4.20 -1.94 20.15
C LEU A 141 -4.00 -2.15 18.65
N PRO A 142 -3.57 -1.11 17.91
CA PRO A 142 -3.42 -1.20 16.47
C PRO A 142 -2.28 -2.17 16.11
N ASP A 143 -2.42 -2.83 14.96
CA ASP A 143 -1.34 -3.57 14.34
C ASP A 143 -0.81 -2.84 13.10
N CYS A 144 0.17 -3.45 12.43
CA CYS A 144 0.78 -2.89 11.23
C CYS A 144 -0.28 -2.55 10.17
N THR A 145 -1.28 -3.42 10.00
CA THR A 145 -2.30 -3.29 8.96
C THR A 145 -3.41 -2.31 9.32
N TYR A 146 -3.60 -2.04 10.61
CA TYR A 146 -4.53 -1.01 11.06
C TYR A 146 -4.04 0.38 10.68
N CYS A 147 -2.76 0.68 10.96
CA CYS A 147 -2.17 1.96 10.61
C CYS A 147 -1.72 2.01 9.16
N HIS A 148 -1.11 0.95 8.62
CA HIS A 148 -0.72 0.83 7.21
C HIS A 148 -1.67 -0.11 6.49
N ASP A 149 -2.72 0.49 5.96
CA ASP A 149 -3.72 -0.29 5.30
C ASP A 149 -3.28 -0.73 3.90
N ASN A 150 -3.51 -2.01 3.58
CA ASN A 150 -3.49 -2.52 2.21
C ASN A 150 -4.91 -2.50 1.59
N ARG A 151 -5.90 -1.83 2.22
CA ARG A 151 -7.34 -1.88 1.87
C ARG A 151 -7.78 -1.21 0.58
N ASP A 152 -6.87 -0.77 -0.30
CA ASP A 152 -7.29 -0.63 -1.70
C ASP A 152 -7.81 -1.97 -2.28
N TYR A 153 -7.61 -3.10 -1.57
CA TYR A 153 -8.17 -4.40 -1.93
C TYR A 153 -9.53 -4.81 -1.35
N TYR A 154 -9.98 -4.27 -0.20
CA TYR A 154 -11.06 -4.95 0.57
C TYR A 154 -12.28 -4.11 0.95
N SER A 155 -12.28 -2.80 0.79
CA SER A 155 -13.45 -2.00 1.17
C SER A 155 -14.27 -1.54 -0.02
N THR A 156 -15.35 -2.29 -0.23
CA THR A 156 -16.55 -1.94 -0.97
C THR A 156 -16.42 -2.02 -2.49
N GLY A 157 -17.37 -2.71 -3.14
CA GLY A 157 -17.68 -2.52 -4.56
C GLY A 157 -18.17 -1.10 -4.90
N ARG A 158 -17.73 -0.07 -4.16
CA ARG A 158 -17.66 1.30 -4.65
C ARG A 158 -16.24 1.50 -5.13
N ALA A 159 -16.10 1.50 -6.45
CA ALA A 159 -15.17 2.42 -7.07
C ALA A 159 -15.43 3.82 -6.51
N ILE A 160 -14.70 4.22 -5.46
CA ILE A 160 -14.32 5.62 -5.34
C ILE A 160 -13.05 5.70 -6.16
N GLY A 161 -13.23 6.07 -7.43
CA GLY A 161 -12.14 6.46 -8.29
C GLY A 161 -11.22 7.43 -7.55
N ARG A 162 -9.98 7.00 -7.38
CA ARG A 162 -8.83 7.81 -7.76
C ARG A 162 -8.01 6.98 -8.74
N SER A 163 -8.57 6.89 -9.94
CA SER A 163 -7.94 6.36 -11.14
C SER A 163 -7.09 7.45 -11.77
N ASP A 164 -6.16 7.99 -11.00
CA ASP A 164 -5.36 9.15 -11.32
C ASP A 164 -4.51 9.43 -10.09
N ASP A 165 -3.50 8.59 -9.88
CA ASP A 165 -2.14 9.08 -10.05
C ASP A 165 -1.16 7.94 -9.79
N GLN A 166 -0.05 8.04 -10.52
CA GLN A 166 1.14 7.19 -10.51
C GLN A 166 1.92 7.31 -9.18
N ALA A 167 1.20 7.32 -8.06
CA ALA A 167 1.62 7.93 -6.80
C ALA A 167 1.58 6.98 -5.59
N HIS A 168 1.47 5.66 -5.80
CA HIS A 168 1.82 4.71 -4.73
C HIS A 168 3.31 4.77 -4.37
N ALA A 169 4.17 5.24 -5.27
CA ALA A 169 5.59 5.48 -5.01
C ALA A 169 5.91 6.91 -4.53
N ALA A 170 4.98 7.88 -4.64
CA ALA A 170 5.23 9.31 -4.40
C ALA A 170 4.41 9.93 -3.25
N THR A 171 3.41 9.24 -2.69
CA THR A 171 2.59 9.76 -1.59
C THR A 171 2.84 8.98 -0.29
N LEU A 172 4.06 9.08 0.22
CA LEU A 172 4.42 8.65 1.58
C LEU A 172 3.73 9.49 2.69
N LEU A 173 2.89 10.47 2.32
CA LEU A 173 2.26 11.40 3.25
C LEU A 173 0.74 11.25 3.18
N ARG A 174 0.16 10.65 4.22
CA ARG A 174 -1.28 10.80 4.50
C ARG A 174 -1.60 12.28 4.61
N SER A 175 -2.75 12.71 4.07
CA SER A 175 -3.20 14.07 4.35
C SER A 175 -3.43 14.22 5.86
N GLN A 176 -3.27 15.42 6.41
CA GLN A 176 -3.56 15.66 7.84
C GLN A 176 -4.97 15.18 8.21
N ARG A 177 -5.95 15.34 7.31
CA ARG A 177 -7.33 14.83 7.53
C ARG A 177 -7.39 13.31 7.64
N ASP A 178 -6.57 12.58 6.88
CA ASP A 178 -6.51 11.12 6.95
C ASP A 178 -5.80 10.66 8.23
N VAL A 179 -4.76 11.39 8.68
CA VAL A 179 -4.13 11.16 9.99
C VAL A 179 -5.15 11.33 11.11
N ILE A 180 -5.89 12.45 11.14
CA ILE A 180 -6.94 12.67 12.14
C ILE A 180 -8.00 11.57 12.10
N ARG A 181 -8.46 11.15 10.91
CA ARG A 181 -9.45 10.07 10.78
C ARG A 181 -8.94 8.75 11.37
N LEU A 182 -7.66 8.43 11.12
CA LEU A 182 -7.02 7.21 11.63
C LEU A 182 -6.86 7.24 13.15
N CYS A 183 -6.48 8.37 13.74
CA CYS A 183 -6.33 8.47 15.19
C CYS A 183 -7.69 8.49 15.89
N ALA A 184 -8.64 9.25 15.35
CA ALA A 184 -9.98 9.38 15.91
C ALA A 184 -10.77 8.06 15.92
N SER A 185 -10.50 7.12 15.00
CA SER A 185 -11.19 5.82 14.97
C SER A 185 -11.04 4.99 16.25
N CYS A 186 -10.04 5.29 17.09
CA CYS A 186 -9.95 4.78 18.45
C CYS A 186 -10.07 5.89 19.51
N HIS A 187 -9.41 7.04 19.32
CA HIS A 187 -9.34 8.04 20.38
C HIS A 187 -10.62 8.88 20.58
N GLU A 188 -11.55 8.88 19.61
CA GLU A 188 -12.88 9.53 19.75
C GLU A 188 -13.88 8.63 20.49
N ASP A 189 -13.62 7.31 20.55
CA ASP A 189 -14.47 6.32 21.22
C ASP A 189 -14.31 6.40 22.74
N GLU A 190 -15.31 6.97 23.42
CA GLU A 190 -15.30 7.19 24.86
C GLU A 190 -15.24 5.90 25.67
N GLU A 191 -15.93 4.84 25.23
CA GLU A 191 -15.95 3.56 25.92
C GLU A 191 -14.55 2.93 25.84
N LYS A 192 -13.96 2.92 24.65
CA LYS A 192 -12.61 2.42 24.43
C LYS A 192 -11.57 3.22 25.19
N MET A 193 -11.64 4.55 25.22
CA MET A 193 -10.67 5.34 25.98
C MET A 193 -10.82 5.12 27.50
N THR A 194 -12.06 5.09 28.00
CA THR A 194 -12.33 4.89 29.44
C THR A 194 -11.83 3.54 29.95
N ARG A 195 -12.03 2.45 29.21
CA ARG A 195 -11.53 1.11 29.63
C ARG A 195 -9.99 1.04 29.65
N HIS A 196 -9.30 1.90 28.92
CA HIS A 196 -7.84 2.06 28.95
C HIS A 196 -7.38 3.15 29.94
N GLY A 197 -8.29 3.77 30.69
CA GLY A 197 -7.98 4.83 31.64
C GLY A 197 -7.57 6.15 30.99
N LEU A 198 -8.02 6.41 29.76
CA LEU A 198 -7.71 7.58 28.95
C LEU A 198 -8.96 8.45 28.73
N GLU A 199 -8.76 9.74 28.51
CA GLU A 199 -9.82 10.65 28.07
C GLU A 199 -9.98 10.61 26.54
N SER A 200 -11.22 10.65 26.07
CA SER A 200 -11.54 10.71 24.64
C SER A 200 -11.30 12.10 24.06
N ILE A 201 -10.81 12.13 22.82
CA ILE A 201 -10.61 13.35 22.04
C ILE A 201 -11.85 13.78 21.26
N LYS A 202 -13.06 13.34 21.64
CA LYS A 202 -14.29 13.58 20.89
C LYS A 202 -14.57 15.05 20.51
N THR A 203 -14.05 15.99 21.30
CA THR A 203 -14.17 17.43 21.07
C THR A 203 -13.08 18.01 20.17
N PHE A 204 -12.11 17.22 19.70
CA PHE A 204 -11.01 17.69 18.85
C PHE A 204 -11.53 18.43 17.61
N LYS A 205 -12.62 17.94 17.02
CA LYS A 205 -13.25 18.54 15.84
C LYS A 205 -13.97 19.88 16.11
N ASP A 206 -14.11 20.26 17.38
CA ASP A 206 -14.63 21.58 17.78
C ASP A 206 -13.51 22.60 18.01
N THR A 207 -12.24 22.18 17.92
CA THR A 207 -11.08 23.04 18.17
C THR A 207 -10.67 23.86 16.96
N PHE A 208 -9.93 24.95 17.22
CA PHE A 208 -9.26 25.71 16.16
C PHE A 208 -8.23 24.89 15.38
N HIS A 209 -7.61 23.87 15.99
CA HIS A 209 -6.68 22.97 15.30
C HIS A 209 -7.38 22.20 14.18
N TRP A 210 -8.55 21.61 14.47
CA TRP A 210 -9.35 20.98 13.43
C TRP A 210 -9.81 21.97 12.36
N GLN A 211 -10.22 23.17 12.75
CA GLN A 211 -10.65 24.17 11.78
C GLN A 211 -9.53 24.57 10.81
N ALA A 212 -8.29 24.70 11.32
CA ALA A 212 -7.11 24.95 10.50
C ALA A 212 -6.84 23.79 9.51
N ILE A 213 -6.89 22.53 9.98
CA ILE A 213 -6.76 21.33 9.13
C ILE A 213 -7.90 21.26 8.09
N LYS A 214 -9.13 21.56 8.52
CA LYS A 214 -10.33 21.55 7.67
C LYS A 214 -10.19 22.53 6.51
N TYR A 215 -9.61 23.71 6.74
CA TYR A 215 -9.38 24.69 5.67
C TYR A 215 -8.03 24.56 4.96
N GLY A 216 -7.23 23.52 5.27
CA GLY A 216 -5.98 23.23 4.56
C GLY A 216 -4.84 24.18 4.89
N VAL A 217 -4.85 24.76 6.11
CA VAL A 217 -3.71 25.53 6.62
C VAL A 217 -2.49 24.61 6.69
N LYS A 218 -1.39 25.01 6.03
CA LYS A 218 -0.14 24.24 6.05
C LYS A 218 0.44 24.23 7.47
N ASN A 219 0.97 23.08 7.88
CA ASN A 219 1.57 22.87 9.21
C ASN A 219 0.60 23.15 10.38
N ALA A 220 -0.71 22.99 10.15
CA ALA A 220 -1.66 23.04 11.25
C ALA A 220 -1.34 21.92 12.27
N PRO A 221 -1.38 22.18 13.59
CA PRO A 221 -1.15 21.16 14.60
C PRO A 221 -2.16 20.01 14.46
N ASP A 222 -1.66 18.78 14.45
CA ASP A 222 -2.48 17.56 14.40
C ASP A 222 -2.20 16.66 15.63
N CYS A 223 -2.42 15.34 15.51
CA CYS A 223 -2.28 14.40 16.62
C CYS A 223 -0.82 13.99 16.90
N ILE A 224 0.14 14.26 15.99
CA ILE A 224 1.53 13.79 16.05
C ILE A 224 2.56 14.92 15.93
#